data_AF-A0A7S0QV35-F1
#
_entry.id   AF-A0A7S0QV35-F1
#
_cell.length_a   1.000
_cell.length_b   1.000
_cell.length_c   1.000
_cell.angle_alpha   90.00
_cell.angle_beta   90.00
_cell.angle_gamma   90.00
#
_symmetry.space_group_name_H-M   'P 1'
#
loop_
_entity.id
_entity.type
_entity.pdbx_description
1 polymer ?
#
loop_
_entity_poly.entity_id
_entity_poly.type
_entity_poly.pdbx_seq_one_letter_code
_entity_poly.pdbx_strand_id
1 'polypeptide(L)'
;KGVCVQAASLANCALIVEKDLRVGDRVVVRRSGDVIPQVLGPVVGERKPGLKKWAPPTVCPCCATPLVATDRDLVCPNTATCADRLDKQLAVFAEKCLKGSGLGPNSAVALRAGGIITDIPSLWRLNRNNITRLPGWGGKKADKALAALAGALHLLARHTRTAGRHAARAVRGVTWCARAALQAHKLGVGA
;
A
#
# COMPACT_ATOMS: atom_id res chain seq x y z
N LYS A 1 -18.52 -7.26 25.09
CA LYS A 1 -19.04 -6.42 23.98
C LYS A 1 -18.98 -7.24 22.69
N GLY A 2 -20.12 -7.70 22.17
CA GLY A 2 -20.18 -8.48 20.94
C GLY A 2 -20.07 -7.57 19.73
N VAL A 3 -19.14 -7.85 18.82
CA VAL A 3 -19.07 -7.22 17.49
C VAL A 3 -19.08 -8.35 16.48
N CYS A 4 -19.85 -8.20 15.41
CA CYS A 4 -19.85 -9.16 14.31
C CYS A 4 -18.50 -9.11 13.58
N VAL A 5 -17.80 -10.25 13.48
CA VAL A 5 -16.56 -10.38 12.71
C VAL A 5 -16.88 -11.10 11.41
N GLN A 6 -16.70 -10.43 10.28
CA GLN A 6 -16.95 -10.99 8.94
C GLN A 6 -15.68 -11.53 8.26
N ALA A 7 -14.50 -11.08 8.69
CA ALA A 7 -13.21 -11.48 8.13
C ALA A 7 -12.14 -11.58 9.24
N ALA A 8 -11.21 -12.52 9.06
CA ALA A 8 -10.07 -12.73 9.94
C ALA A 8 -8.82 -13.03 9.10
N SER A 9 -7.65 -12.61 9.60
CA SER A 9 -6.38 -12.81 8.92
C SER A 9 -5.92 -14.28 9.00
N LEU A 10 -5.39 -14.77 7.87
CA LEU A 10 -4.68 -16.05 7.76
C LEU A 10 -3.16 -15.89 7.89
N ALA A 11 -2.68 -14.67 8.11
CA ALA A 11 -1.29 -14.25 8.19
C ALA A 11 -0.48 -14.42 6.88
N ASN A 12 -0.16 -15.64 6.47
CA ASN A 12 0.64 -15.90 5.26
C ASN A 12 0.36 -17.28 4.64
N CYS A 13 0.87 -17.50 3.43
CA CYS A 13 0.64 -18.73 2.67
C CYS A 13 1.19 -19.98 3.40
N ALA A 14 2.37 -19.86 4.02
CA ALA A 14 2.98 -20.96 4.77
C ALA A 14 2.08 -21.42 5.92
N LEU A 15 1.52 -20.48 6.70
CA LEU A 15 0.64 -20.79 7.82
C LEU A 15 -0.69 -21.43 7.40
N ILE A 16 -1.21 -21.11 6.21
CA ILE A 16 -2.40 -21.78 5.67
C ILE A 16 -2.11 -23.27 5.43
N VAL A 17 -0.94 -23.56 4.86
CA VAL A 17 -0.48 -24.93 4.59
C VAL A 17 -0.15 -25.67 5.90
N GLU A 18 0.60 -25.05 6.81
CA GLU A 18 0.99 -25.62 8.11
C GLU A 18 -0.25 -26.00 8.95
N LYS A 19 -1.30 -25.19 8.89
CA LYS A 19 -2.57 -25.45 9.60
C LYS A 19 -3.54 -26.36 8.85
N ASP A 20 -3.20 -26.80 7.64
CA ASP A 20 -4.08 -27.54 6.72
C ASP A 20 -5.47 -26.89 6.61
N LEU A 21 -5.52 -25.57 6.43
CA LEU A 21 -6.77 -24.83 6.29
C LEU A 21 -7.38 -25.07 4.91
N ARG A 22 -8.69 -25.35 4.89
CA ARG A 22 -9.44 -25.63 3.67
C ARG A 22 -10.67 -24.73 3.57
N VAL A 23 -11.04 -24.37 2.34
CA VAL A 23 -12.28 -23.62 2.10
C VAL A 23 -13.45 -24.49 2.55
N GLY A 24 -14.32 -23.93 3.42
CA GLY A 24 -15.44 -24.64 4.02
C GLY A 24 -15.17 -25.24 5.41
N ASP A 25 -13.93 -25.18 5.91
CA ASP A 25 -13.64 -25.55 7.30
C ASP A 25 -14.37 -24.61 8.28
N ARG A 26 -14.82 -25.20 9.40
CA ARG A 26 -15.09 -24.42 10.61
C ARG A 26 -13.76 -24.12 11.28
N VAL A 27 -13.58 -22.87 11.73
CA VAL A 27 -12.30 -22.38 12.23
C VAL A 27 -12.43 -21.71 13.58
N VAL A 28 -11.37 -21.81 14.39
CA VAL A 28 -11.26 -21.06 15.63
C VAL A 28 -10.69 -19.67 15.33
N VAL A 29 -11.44 -18.63 15.68
CA VAL A 29 -11.02 -17.23 15.50
C VAL A 29 -10.70 -16.61 16.85
N ARG A 30 -9.53 -16.01 16.97
CA ARG A 30 -9.13 -15.22 18.13
C ARG A 30 -9.18 -13.74 17.81
N ARG A 31 -9.76 -12.96 18.72
CA ARG A 31 -9.72 -11.50 18.71
C ARG A 31 -9.26 -10.99 20.06
N SER A 32 -8.37 -10.00 20.06
CA SER A 32 -7.89 -9.33 21.28
C SER A 32 -8.17 -7.84 21.14
N GLY A 33 -9.19 -7.33 21.86
CA GLY A 33 -9.56 -5.92 21.81
C GLY A 33 -9.91 -5.42 20.40
N ASP A 34 -9.29 -4.31 19.99
CA ASP A 34 -9.47 -3.69 18.67
C ASP A 34 -8.45 -4.15 17.61
N VAL A 35 -7.78 -5.28 17.87
CA VAL A 35 -6.81 -5.88 16.94
C VAL A 35 -7.52 -6.73 15.87
N ILE A 36 -6.93 -6.77 14.68
CA ILE A 36 -7.37 -7.60 13.54
C ILE A 36 -7.55 -9.07 14.01
N PRO A 37 -8.76 -9.65 13.87
CA PRO A 37 -9.03 -11.05 14.21
C PRO A 37 -8.13 -12.01 13.42
N GLN A 38 -7.75 -13.12 14.03
CA GLN A 38 -6.86 -14.12 13.44
C GLN A 38 -7.45 -15.52 13.51
N VAL A 39 -7.27 -16.29 12.42
CA VAL A 39 -7.62 -17.72 12.39
C VAL A 39 -6.51 -18.54 13.04
N LEU A 40 -6.84 -19.26 14.11
CA LEU A 40 -5.90 -20.14 14.80
C LEU A 40 -5.74 -21.48 14.09
N GLY A 41 -6.81 -22.06 13.56
CA GLY A 41 -6.79 -23.33 12.85
C GLY A 41 -8.21 -23.89 12.63
N PRO A 42 -8.33 -25.01 11.89
CA PRO A 42 -9.60 -25.68 11.67
C PRO A 42 -10.03 -26.49 12.90
N VAL A 43 -11.33 -26.62 13.09
CA VAL A 43 -11.91 -27.60 14.03
C VAL A 43 -11.97 -28.94 13.30
N VAL A 44 -10.88 -29.72 13.39
CA VAL A 44 -10.67 -30.93 12.59
C VAL A 44 -11.82 -31.94 12.75
N GLY A 45 -12.39 -32.07 13.94
CA GLY A 45 -13.53 -32.96 14.22
C GLY A 45 -14.83 -32.58 13.52
N GLU A 46 -14.97 -31.33 13.04
CA GLU A 46 -16.15 -30.85 12.31
C GLU A 46 -15.89 -30.71 10.80
N ARG A 47 -14.75 -31.22 10.31
CA ARG A 47 -14.38 -31.14 8.90
C ARG A 47 -15.28 -32.01 8.04
N LYS A 48 -15.93 -31.39 7.05
CA LYS A 48 -16.72 -32.11 6.06
C LYS A 48 -15.82 -32.96 5.13
N PRO A 49 -16.28 -34.13 4.68
CA PRO A 49 -15.56 -34.90 3.67
C PRO A 49 -15.52 -34.14 2.33
N GLY A 50 -14.49 -34.41 1.52
CA GLY A 50 -14.35 -33.82 0.18
C GLY A 50 -13.75 -32.42 0.12
N LEU A 51 -13.40 -31.79 1.26
CA LEU A 51 -12.71 -30.49 1.24
C LEU A 51 -11.29 -30.62 0.67
N LYS A 52 -11.01 -29.83 -0.37
CA LYS A 52 -9.72 -29.81 -1.05
C LYS A 52 -8.68 -29.04 -0.24
N LYS A 53 -7.44 -29.53 -0.27
CA LYS A 53 -6.30 -28.79 0.29
C LYS A 53 -6.14 -27.48 -0.47
N TRP A 54 -5.92 -26.40 0.27
CA TRP A 54 -5.58 -25.12 -0.33
C TRP A 54 -4.17 -25.19 -0.91
N ALA A 55 -4.00 -24.60 -2.10
CA ALA A 55 -2.71 -24.46 -2.74
C ALA A 55 -2.45 -22.96 -3.02
N PRO A 56 -1.21 -22.49 -2.85
CA PRO A 56 -0.87 -21.13 -3.18
C PRO A 56 -1.09 -20.82 -4.66
N PRO A 57 -1.49 -19.58 -5.02
CA PRO A 57 -1.52 -19.16 -6.40
C PRO A 57 -0.10 -19.10 -6.98
N THR A 58 0.06 -19.45 -8.26
CA THR A 58 1.34 -19.34 -8.98
C THR A 58 1.51 -18.00 -9.68
N VAL A 59 0.39 -17.31 -9.95
CA VAL A 59 0.34 -16.01 -10.63
C VAL A 59 -0.40 -14.99 -9.76
N CYS A 60 -0.04 -13.72 -9.92
CA CYS A 60 -0.68 -12.63 -9.19
C CYS A 60 -2.15 -12.49 -9.62
N PRO A 61 -3.12 -12.50 -8.69
CA PRO A 61 -4.54 -12.34 -9.04
C PRO A 61 -4.86 -10.94 -9.60
N CYS A 62 -3.98 -9.96 -9.38
CA CYS A 62 -4.16 -8.58 -9.83
C CYS A 62 -3.64 -8.34 -11.27
N CYS A 63 -2.50 -8.93 -11.65
CA CYS A 63 -1.82 -8.63 -12.92
C CYS A 63 -1.30 -9.86 -13.68
N ALA A 64 -1.64 -11.07 -13.22
CA ALA A 64 -1.22 -12.35 -13.79
C ALA A 64 0.31 -12.61 -13.85
N THR A 65 1.16 -11.71 -13.36
CA THR A 65 2.61 -11.93 -13.30
C THR A 65 2.93 -13.12 -12.39
N PRO A 66 3.84 -14.04 -12.78
CA PRO A 66 4.32 -15.12 -11.91
C PRO A 66 4.79 -14.61 -10.55
N LEU A 67 4.34 -15.25 -9.48
CA LEU A 67 4.70 -14.88 -8.12
C LEU A 67 6.08 -15.43 -7.76
N VAL A 68 6.82 -14.66 -6.98
CA VAL A 68 8.11 -15.06 -6.43
C VAL A 68 7.93 -15.42 -4.97
N ALA A 69 8.48 -16.54 -4.55
CA ALA A 69 8.51 -16.94 -3.16
C ALA A 69 9.55 -16.12 -2.38
N THR A 70 9.13 -15.71 -1.19
CA THR A 70 9.98 -15.22 -0.11
C THR A 70 9.78 -16.17 1.08
N ASP A 71 10.53 -16.00 2.17
CA ASP A 71 10.58 -16.93 3.32
C ASP A 71 9.24 -17.60 3.70
N ARG A 72 8.17 -16.81 3.88
CA ARG A 72 6.83 -17.35 4.23
C ARG A 72 5.71 -16.85 3.32
N ASP A 73 6.03 -16.03 2.32
CA ASP A 73 5.08 -15.23 1.55
C ASP A 73 5.32 -15.31 0.04
N LEU A 74 4.27 -15.01 -0.70
CA LEU A 74 4.31 -14.87 -2.16
C LEU A 74 4.19 -13.40 -2.56
N VAL A 75 5.11 -12.97 -3.40
CA VAL A 75 5.34 -11.57 -3.70
C VAL A 75 5.29 -11.41 -5.22
N CYS A 76 4.34 -10.59 -5.70
CA CYS A 76 4.33 -10.16 -7.10
C CYS A 76 5.57 -9.27 -7.36
N PRO A 77 6.46 -9.61 -8.32
CA PRO A 77 7.66 -8.84 -8.61
C PRO A 77 7.39 -7.61 -9.49
N ASN A 78 6.24 -7.54 -10.14
CA ASN A 78 5.85 -6.43 -11.01
C ASN A 78 5.51 -5.19 -10.16
N THR A 79 6.51 -4.36 -9.90
CA THR A 79 6.36 -3.11 -9.15
C THR A 79 5.95 -1.92 -10.01
N ALA A 80 5.95 -2.08 -11.34
CA ALA A 80 5.73 -0.98 -12.29
C ALA A 80 4.27 -0.82 -12.69
N THR A 81 3.55 -1.93 -12.92
CA THR A 81 2.18 -1.89 -13.48
C THR A 81 1.13 -2.65 -12.65
N CYS A 82 1.55 -3.46 -11.68
CA CYS A 82 0.60 -4.15 -10.81
C CYS A 82 -0.13 -3.14 -9.90
N ALA A 83 -1.45 -3.05 -10.05
CA ALA A 83 -2.29 -2.13 -9.29
C ALA A 83 -2.11 -2.29 -7.76
N ASP A 84 -2.11 -3.52 -7.24
CA ASP A 84 -1.89 -3.80 -5.82
C ASP A 84 -0.51 -3.34 -5.31
N ARG A 85 0.52 -3.42 -6.17
CA ARG A 85 1.87 -2.97 -5.81
C ARG A 85 1.95 -1.45 -5.79
N LEU A 86 1.40 -0.81 -6.81
CA LEU A 86 1.34 0.64 -6.89
C LEU A 86 0.54 1.23 -5.72
N ASP A 87 -0.60 0.64 -5.36
CA ASP A 87 -1.38 1.06 -4.20
C ASP A 87 -0.60 0.94 -2.89
N LYS A 88 0.09 -0.19 -2.68
CA LYS A 88 0.94 -0.37 -1.49
C LYS A 88 2.08 0.64 -1.46
N GLN A 89 2.73 0.89 -2.58
CA GLN A 89 3.81 1.88 -2.67
C GLN A 89 3.32 3.30 -2.40
N LEU A 90 2.18 3.69 -2.99
CA LEU A 90 1.52 4.98 -2.76
C LEU A 90 1.08 5.14 -1.31
N ALA A 91 0.49 4.10 -0.72
CA ALA A 91 0.07 4.11 0.69
C ALA A 91 1.27 4.34 1.63
N VAL A 92 2.35 3.58 1.44
CA VAL A 92 3.59 3.72 2.21
C VAL A 92 4.23 5.09 1.97
N PHE A 93 4.23 5.58 0.74
CA PHE A 93 4.73 6.91 0.41
C PHE A 93 3.95 8.01 1.11
N ALA A 94 2.63 7.97 1.03
CA ALA A 94 1.75 8.94 1.67
C ALA A 94 1.91 8.93 3.20
N GLU A 95 2.01 7.74 3.80
CA GLU A 95 2.23 7.60 5.24
C GLU A 95 3.55 8.22 5.70
N LYS A 96 4.65 7.93 4.97
CA LYS A 96 6.00 8.34 5.36
C LYS A 96 6.33 9.78 4.97
N CYS A 97 5.86 10.23 3.82
CA CYS A 97 6.31 11.48 3.21
C CYS A 97 5.24 12.59 3.23
N LEU A 98 3.95 12.23 3.33
CA LEU A 98 2.84 13.18 3.22
C LEU A 98 1.97 13.23 4.49
N LYS A 99 2.52 12.89 5.64
CA LYS A 99 1.78 12.92 6.92
C LYS A 99 1.22 14.32 7.21
N GLY A 100 -0.07 14.41 7.49
CA GLY A 100 -0.76 15.68 7.81
C GLY A 100 -1.20 16.52 6.60
N SER A 101 -0.88 16.10 5.37
CA SER A 101 -1.17 16.81 4.11
C SER A 101 -2.62 16.79 3.63
N GLY A 102 -3.48 15.93 4.20
CA GLY A 102 -4.77 15.58 3.58
C GLY A 102 -4.66 14.52 2.47
N LEU A 103 -3.44 14.22 2.00
CA LEU A 103 -3.11 13.12 1.10
C LEU A 103 -2.51 11.95 1.90
N GLY A 104 -3.35 11.35 2.74
CA GLY A 104 -3.00 10.13 3.47
C GLY A 104 -3.03 8.87 2.58
N PRO A 105 -2.69 7.69 3.13
CA PRO A 105 -2.62 6.43 2.39
C PRO A 105 -3.87 6.12 1.56
N ASN A 106 -5.04 6.19 2.21
CA ASN A 106 -6.33 5.92 1.55
C ASN A 106 -6.64 6.96 0.46
N SER A 107 -6.27 8.23 0.68
CA SER A 107 -6.45 9.27 -0.34
C SER A 107 -5.56 9.00 -1.56
N ALA A 108 -4.30 8.60 -1.37
CA ALA A 108 -3.37 8.31 -2.46
C ALA A 108 -3.85 7.11 -3.29
N VAL A 109 -4.30 6.04 -2.63
CA VAL A 109 -4.90 4.86 -3.29
C VAL A 109 -6.18 5.24 -4.04
N ALA A 110 -7.05 6.07 -3.45
CA ALA A 110 -8.27 6.54 -4.09
C ALA A 110 -7.99 7.39 -5.35
N LEU A 111 -6.94 8.22 -5.33
CA LEU A 111 -6.52 8.98 -6.51
C LEU A 111 -6.13 8.05 -7.67
N ARG A 112 -5.42 6.95 -7.38
CA ARG A 112 -5.02 5.97 -8.40
C ARG A 112 -6.23 5.17 -8.89
N ALA A 113 -7.05 4.68 -7.97
CA ALA A 113 -8.27 3.94 -8.30
C ALA A 113 -9.23 4.76 -9.16
N GLY A 114 -9.27 6.08 -8.95
CA GLY A 114 -10.04 7.03 -9.76
C GLY A 114 -9.37 7.48 -11.07
N GLY A 115 -8.20 6.92 -11.43
CA GLY A 115 -7.50 7.23 -12.67
C GLY A 115 -6.86 8.63 -12.72
N ILE A 116 -6.79 9.35 -11.60
CA ILE A 116 -6.21 10.71 -11.54
C ILE A 116 -4.68 10.64 -11.55
N ILE A 117 -4.10 9.60 -10.95
CA ILE A 117 -2.67 9.31 -10.96
C ILE A 117 -2.45 7.85 -11.34
N THR A 118 -1.29 7.55 -11.90
CA THR A 118 -0.89 6.18 -12.22
C THR A 118 0.16 5.65 -11.24
N ASP A 119 1.05 6.53 -10.76
CA ASP A 119 2.20 6.20 -9.93
C ASP A 119 2.57 7.34 -8.95
N ILE A 120 3.66 7.18 -8.21
CA ILE A 120 4.18 8.19 -7.28
C ILE A 120 4.57 9.49 -8.01
N PRO A 121 5.36 9.47 -9.11
CA PRO A 121 5.68 10.67 -9.90
C PRO A 121 4.47 11.50 -10.33
N SER A 122 3.35 10.85 -10.65
CA SER A 122 2.11 11.53 -11.06
C SER A 122 1.52 12.43 -9.98
N LEU A 123 1.90 12.24 -8.70
CA LEU A 123 1.48 13.13 -7.61
C LEU A 123 1.89 14.59 -7.86
N TRP A 124 3.05 14.84 -8.48
CA TRP A 124 3.51 16.21 -8.77
C TRP A 124 2.81 16.84 -9.98
N ARG A 125 2.06 16.07 -10.78
CA ARG A 125 1.23 16.57 -11.88
C ARG A 125 -0.21 16.90 -11.44
N LEU A 126 -0.54 16.68 -10.17
CA LEU A 126 -1.87 16.90 -9.67
C LEU A 126 -2.26 18.38 -9.75
N ASN A 127 -3.48 18.64 -10.20
CA ASN A 127 -4.07 19.97 -10.21
C ASN A 127 -5.44 19.93 -9.50
N ARG A 128 -5.92 21.10 -9.10
CA ARG A 128 -7.18 21.23 -8.36
C ARG A 128 -8.36 20.66 -9.14
N ASN A 129 -8.42 20.93 -10.45
CA ASN A 129 -9.51 20.53 -11.34
C ASN A 129 -9.64 19.01 -11.51
N ASN A 130 -8.52 18.28 -11.42
CA ASN A 130 -8.50 16.83 -11.54
C ASN A 130 -8.91 16.15 -10.22
N ILE A 131 -8.47 16.71 -9.08
CA ILE A 131 -8.74 16.13 -7.76
C ILE A 131 -10.22 16.30 -7.37
N THR A 132 -10.82 17.47 -7.64
CA THR A 132 -12.20 17.77 -7.23
C THR A 132 -13.25 16.97 -7.99
N ARG A 133 -12.87 16.27 -9.08
CA ARG A 133 -13.74 15.36 -9.82
C ARG A 133 -14.03 14.07 -9.06
N LEU A 134 -13.24 13.74 -8.04
CA LEU A 134 -13.44 12.52 -7.26
C LEU A 134 -14.49 12.69 -6.16
N PRO A 135 -15.39 11.70 -5.97
CA PRO A 135 -16.31 11.70 -4.85
C PRO A 135 -15.58 11.83 -3.51
N GLY A 136 -16.04 12.73 -2.64
CA GLY A 136 -15.42 12.97 -1.32
C GLY A 136 -14.17 13.86 -1.34
N TRP A 137 -13.87 14.54 -2.46
CA TRP A 137 -12.81 15.54 -2.56
C TRP A 137 -13.36 16.96 -2.70
N GLY A 138 -13.57 17.63 -1.56
CA GLY A 138 -13.91 19.04 -1.52
C GLY A 138 -12.71 19.97 -1.81
N GLY A 139 -12.99 21.20 -2.22
CA GLY A 139 -11.96 22.20 -2.58
C GLY A 139 -10.90 22.41 -1.49
N LYS A 140 -11.31 22.52 -0.21
CA LYS A 140 -10.37 22.65 0.92
C LYS A 140 -9.41 21.47 1.06
N LYS A 141 -9.88 20.24 0.80
CA LYS A 141 -9.07 19.02 0.87
C LYS A 141 -8.06 18.98 -0.28
N ALA A 142 -8.50 19.37 -1.49
CA ALA A 142 -7.64 19.49 -2.65
C ALA A 142 -6.53 20.53 -2.44
N ASP A 143 -6.89 21.72 -1.93
CA ASP A 143 -5.92 22.79 -1.66
C ASP A 143 -4.87 22.37 -0.63
N LYS A 144 -5.30 21.69 0.44
CA LYS A 144 -4.38 21.17 1.46
C LYS A 144 -3.40 20.14 0.90
N ALA A 145 -3.89 19.24 0.03
CA ALA A 145 -3.07 18.23 -0.62
C ALA A 145 -2.03 18.87 -1.56
N LEU A 146 -2.44 19.83 -2.39
CA LEU A 146 -1.53 20.55 -3.29
C LEU A 146 -0.47 21.34 -2.52
N ALA A 147 -0.85 22.04 -1.46
CA ALA A 147 0.07 22.78 -0.60
C ALA A 147 1.13 21.85 0.03
N ALA A 148 0.74 20.66 0.44
CA ALA A 148 1.67 19.69 1.01
C ALA A 148 2.62 19.08 -0.01
N LEU A 149 2.17 18.84 -1.25
CA LEU A 149 3.04 18.38 -2.34
C LEU A 149 4.08 19.45 -2.72
N ALA A 150 3.68 20.73 -2.75
CA ALA A 150 4.59 21.85 -2.93
C ALA A 150 5.60 21.96 -1.77
N GLY A 151 5.16 21.78 -0.53
CA GLY A 151 6.03 21.75 0.66
C GLY A 151 7.03 20.58 0.64
N ALA A 152 6.59 19.39 0.21
CA ALA A 152 7.45 18.23 0.02
C ALA A 152 8.52 18.52 -1.04
N LEU A 153 8.15 19.13 -2.17
CA LEU A 153 9.11 19.54 -3.21
C LEU A 153 10.14 20.57 -2.68
N HIS A 154 9.71 21.50 -1.84
CA HIS A 154 10.60 22.53 -1.28
C HIS A 154 11.62 21.96 -0.27
N LEU A 155 11.25 20.95 0.53
CA LEU A 155 12.18 20.23 1.41
C LEU A 155 13.29 19.53 0.61
N LEU A 156 12.97 19.08 -0.60
CA LEU A 156 13.90 18.39 -1.49
C LEU A 156 14.88 19.32 -2.19
N ALA A 157 14.41 20.50 -2.63
CA ALA A 157 15.24 21.54 -3.23
C ALA A 157 16.25 22.15 -2.22
N ARG A 158 15.99 22.06 -0.91
CA ARG A 158 16.94 22.43 0.14
C ARG A 158 18.01 21.36 0.37
N HIS A 159 17.65 20.08 0.26
CA HIS A 159 18.59 18.97 0.41
C HIS A 159 19.55 18.82 -0.76
N THR A 160 19.13 19.09 -2.00
CA THR A 160 20.05 19.06 -3.17
C THR A 160 21.10 20.18 -3.12
N ARG A 161 20.82 21.30 -2.46
CA ARG A 161 21.80 22.40 -2.26
C ARG A 161 22.80 22.14 -1.13
N THR A 162 22.43 21.41 -0.08
CA THR A 162 23.34 21.09 1.04
C THR A 162 24.11 19.77 0.86
N ALA A 163 23.64 18.86 0.00
CA ALA A 163 24.33 17.61 -0.33
C ALA A 163 25.68 17.78 -1.05
N GLY A 164 26.05 19.01 -1.43
CA GLY A 164 27.38 19.35 -1.92
C GLY A 164 28.46 19.49 -0.84
N ARG A 165 28.13 19.48 0.47
CA ARG A 165 29.17 19.69 1.50
C ARG A 165 29.24 18.72 2.67
N HIS A 166 28.16 18.08 3.13
CA HIS A 166 28.27 17.10 4.22
C HIS A 166 27.25 15.97 4.09
N ALA A 167 27.70 14.85 3.50
CA ALA A 167 26.99 13.59 3.56
C ALA A 167 27.15 12.95 4.95
N ALA A 168 26.15 12.13 5.32
CA ALA A 168 26.25 11.05 6.31
C ALA A 168 26.01 11.38 7.81
N ARG A 169 24.86 11.96 8.19
CA ARG A 169 24.17 11.58 9.46
C ARG A 169 22.84 12.31 9.71
N ALA A 170 21.84 12.16 8.84
CA ALA A 170 20.46 12.37 9.27
C ALA A 170 19.47 11.71 8.32
N VAL A 171 18.63 10.84 8.90
CA VAL A 171 17.33 10.40 8.36
C VAL A 171 17.34 9.48 7.13
N ARG A 172 17.41 8.16 7.37
CA ARG A 172 17.11 7.11 6.37
C ARG A 172 15.71 7.24 5.74
N GLY A 173 14.80 8.04 6.33
CA GLY A 173 13.47 8.32 5.78
C GLY A 173 13.42 9.44 4.72
N VAL A 174 14.30 10.45 4.81
CA VAL A 174 14.31 11.59 3.88
C VAL A 174 14.95 11.20 2.55
N THR A 175 15.89 10.26 2.53
CA THR A 175 16.57 9.80 1.31
C THR A 175 15.62 9.10 0.33
N TRP A 176 14.65 8.31 0.80
CA TRP A 176 13.71 7.59 -0.05
C TRP A 176 12.62 8.51 -0.63
N CYS A 177 12.02 9.37 0.20
CA CYS A 177 11.08 10.40 -0.27
C CYS A 177 11.76 11.34 -1.28
N ALA A 178 13.04 11.69 -1.05
CA ALA A 178 13.82 12.52 -1.95
C ALA A 178 14.18 11.84 -3.26
N ARG A 179 14.54 10.56 -3.24
CA ARG A 179 14.85 9.82 -4.46
C ARG A 179 13.63 9.67 -5.36
N ALA A 180 12.47 9.34 -4.79
CA ALA A 180 11.22 9.19 -5.54
C ALA A 180 10.82 10.50 -6.25
N ALA A 181 10.95 11.63 -5.55
CA ALA A 181 10.66 12.94 -6.10
C ALA A 181 11.72 13.43 -7.12
N LEU A 182 13.01 13.14 -6.88
CA LEU A 182 14.08 13.44 -7.83
C LEU A 182 13.94 12.62 -9.12
N GLN A 183 13.47 11.37 -9.02
CA GLN A 183 13.16 10.55 -10.18
C GLN A 183 12.05 11.19 -11.03
N ALA A 184 11.00 11.74 -10.39
CA ALA A 184 9.94 12.47 -11.09
C ALA A 184 10.48 13.73 -11.78
N HIS A 185 11.30 14.54 -11.11
CA HIS A 185 11.90 15.75 -11.70
C HIS A 185 12.86 15.43 -12.87
N LYS A 186 13.65 14.35 -12.78
CA LYS A 186 14.55 13.92 -13.86
C LYS A 186 13.82 13.41 -15.10
N LEU A 187 12.59 12.90 -14.94
CA LEU A 187 11.75 12.42 -16.04
C LEU A 187 11.03 13.55 -16.80
N GLY A 188 11.41 14.83 -16.60
CA GLY A 188 10.79 15.97 -17.29
C GLY A 188 9.33 16.19 -16.89
N VAL A 189 8.92 15.63 -15.75
CA VAL A 189 7.56 15.72 -15.22
C VAL A 189 7.42 17.02 -14.44
N GLY A 190 7.45 18.13 -15.14
CA GLY A 190 7.49 19.45 -14.52
C GLY A 190 7.96 20.52 -15.49
N ALA A 191 7.26 20.64 -16.61
CA ALA A 191 7.14 21.87 -17.38
C ALA A 191 5.65 22.10 -17.60
#